data_AF-A0A845K1Y3-F1
#
_entry.id   AF-A0A845K1Y3-F1
#
_cell.length_a   1.000
_cell.length_b   1.000
_cell.length_c   1.000
_cell.angle_alpha   90.00
_cell.angle_beta   90.00
_cell.angle_gamma   90.00
#
_symmetry.space_group_name_H-M   'P 1'
#
loop_
_entity.id
_entity.type
_entity.pdbx_description
1 polymer ?
#
loop_
_entity_poly.entity_id
_entity_poly.type
_entity_poly.pdbx_seq_one_letter_code
_entity_poly.pdbx_strand_id
1 'polypeptide(L)'
;MATQTSAPESSATKKRWVSPSTGITFIHIHRSCFKMGTEDGFDFKSPVHKVSVDEFYLGVFEATQEQWMKFMPNNHSKFIGSSQPVERISWNDAKSYIEENKSPWIFRLNIQTER
;
A
#
# COMPACT_ATOMS: atom_id res chain seq x y z
N MET A 1 29.68 -44.87 -4.99
CA MET A 1 30.34 -43.59 -5.39
C MET A 1 29.28 -42.71 -6.02
N ALA A 2 29.19 -41.47 -5.55
CA ALA A 2 28.18 -40.50 -5.90
C ALA A 2 28.40 -39.93 -7.30
N THR A 3 27.32 -39.51 -7.96
CA THR A 3 27.23 -38.14 -8.50
C THR A 3 25.76 -37.73 -8.59
N GLN A 4 25.49 -36.59 -7.99
CA GLN A 4 24.20 -35.90 -7.92
C GLN A 4 23.91 -35.26 -9.28
N THR A 5 22.69 -35.48 -9.79
CA THR A 5 22.07 -34.57 -10.75
C THR A 5 21.37 -33.48 -9.94
N SER A 6 21.73 -32.23 -10.24
CA SER A 6 21.30 -31.01 -9.56
C SER A 6 19.77 -30.84 -9.50
N ALA A 7 19.31 -30.46 -8.31
CA ALA A 7 17.94 -30.11 -7.97
C ALA A 7 17.38 -28.92 -8.79
N PRO A 8 16.04 -28.80 -8.90
CA PRO A 8 15.40 -27.73 -9.66
C PRO A 8 15.56 -26.37 -8.95
N GLU A 9 15.90 -25.34 -9.73
CA GLU A 9 15.89 -23.96 -9.24
C GLU A 9 14.45 -23.52 -8.92
N SER A 10 14.23 -23.35 -7.63
CA SER A 10 13.02 -22.81 -7.01
C SER A 10 12.77 -21.35 -7.44
N SER A 11 11.88 -21.14 -8.42
CA SER A 11 11.29 -19.82 -8.69
C SER A 11 10.07 -19.59 -7.80
N ALA A 12 10.29 -19.40 -6.50
CA ALA A 12 9.24 -18.94 -5.59
C ALA A 12 9.01 -17.43 -5.78
N THR A 13 7.90 -17.08 -6.41
CA THR A 13 7.42 -15.72 -6.71
C THR A 13 7.42 -14.84 -5.45
N LYS A 14 8.17 -13.73 -5.44
CA LYS A 14 8.15 -12.74 -4.34
C LYS A 14 6.81 -11.98 -4.33
N LYS A 15 5.76 -12.61 -3.81
CA LYS A 15 4.39 -12.06 -3.73
C LYS A 15 4.27 -10.89 -2.74
N ARG A 16 5.17 -10.83 -1.74
CA ARG A 16 5.23 -9.77 -0.74
C ARG A 16 6.62 -9.15 -0.70
N TRP A 17 6.66 -7.83 -0.55
CA TRP A 17 7.87 -7.04 -0.35
C TRP A 17 7.75 -6.30 0.99
N VAL A 18 8.84 -6.23 1.75
CA VAL A 18 8.87 -5.47 3.01
C VAL A 18 9.82 -4.30 2.81
N SER A 19 9.34 -3.08 3.08
CA SER A 19 10.19 -1.90 3.00
C SER A 19 11.27 -1.95 4.08
N PRO A 20 12.57 -1.87 3.72
CA PRO A 20 13.65 -1.86 4.71
C PRO A 20 13.63 -0.63 5.61
N SER A 21 13.16 0.52 5.11
CA SER A 21 13.13 1.80 5.85
C SER A 21 12.01 1.85 6.88
N THR A 22 10.83 1.32 6.54
CA THR A 22 9.62 1.46 7.38
C THR A 22 9.21 0.16 8.06
N GLY A 23 9.53 -0.99 7.47
CA GLY A 23 9.00 -2.30 7.88
C GLY A 23 7.59 -2.58 7.35
N ILE A 24 7.04 -1.72 6.48
CA ILE A 24 5.70 -1.94 5.89
C ILE A 24 5.76 -3.11 4.92
N THR A 25 4.79 -4.03 5.05
CA THR A 25 4.60 -5.14 4.11
C THR A 25 3.68 -4.69 2.98
N PHE A 26 4.16 -4.86 1.76
CA PHE A 26 3.43 -4.63 0.52
C PHE A 26 3.16 -5.94 -0.20
N ILE A 27 2.04 -6.01 -0.90
CA ILE A 27 1.70 -7.09 -1.82
C ILE A 27 1.71 -6.57 -3.25
N HIS A 28 2.23 -7.37 -4.19
CA HIS A 28 2.17 -7.06 -5.61
C HIS A 28 0.77 -7.38 -6.14
N ILE A 29 0.12 -6.38 -6.73
CA ILE A 29 -1.17 -6.50 -7.39
C ILE A 29 -0.93 -6.39 -8.89
N HIS A 30 -1.26 -7.46 -9.60
CA HIS A 30 -1.18 -7.46 -11.06
C HIS A 30 -2.23 -6.54 -11.67
N ARG A 31 -1.91 -6.04 -12.86
CA ARG A 31 -2.85 -5.30 -13.72
C ARG A 31 -4.19 -6.04 -13.81
N SER A 32 -5.27 -5.32 -13.53
CA SER A 32 -6.61 -5.89 -13.52
C SER A 32 -7.67 -4.87 -13.88
N CYS A 33 -8.82 -5.35 -14.33
CA CYS A 33 -10.00 -4.53 -14.60
C CYS A 33 -11.13 -4.96 -13.67
N PHE A 34 -11.78 -4.01 -13.00
CA PHE A 34 -12.90 -4.29 -12.11
C PHE A 34 -14.02 -3.27 -12.31
N LYS A 35 -15.22 -3.64 -11.88
CA LYS A 35 -16.38 -2.75 -11.84
C LYS A 35 -16.34 -2.00 -10.51
N MET A 36 -16.39 -0.68 -10.56
CA MET A 36 -16.34 0.18 -9.39
C MET A 36 -17.58 1.07 -9.34
N GLY A 37 -18.06 1.33 -8.13
CA GLY A 37 -19.33 2.01 -7.87
C GLY A 37 -20.43 1.02 -7.49
N THR A 38 -21.63 1.54 -7.34
CA THR A 38 -22.85 0.77 -7.03
C THR A 38 -24.02 1.41 -7.77
N GLU A 39 -25.04 0.64 -8.12
CA GLU A 39 -26.28 1.19 -8.69
C GLU A 39 -27.22 1.68 -7.58
N ASP A 40 -27.26 0.96 -6.45
CA ASP A 40 -28.17 1.25 -5.33
C ASP A 40 -27.60 2.25 -4.30
N GLY A 41 -26.69 3.14 -4.71
CA GLY A 41 -25.97 4.06 -3.82
C GLY A 41 -26.30 5.54 -4.04
N PHE A 42 -25.71 6.38 -3.18
CA PHE A 42 -25.71 7.83 -3.37
C PHE A 42 -25.03 8.23 -4.68
N ASP A 43 -25.45 9.36 -5.27
CA ASP A 43 -25.01 9.83 -6.60
C ASP A 43 -23.48 9.84 -6.79
N PHE A 44 -22.69 10.09 -5.74
CA PHE A 44 -21.22 10.10 -5.83
C PHE A 44 -20.57 8.70 -5.87
N LYS A 45 -21.36 7.63 -5.70
CA LYS A 45 -20.92 6.23 -5.80
C LYS A 45 -21.49 5.52 -7.04
N SER A 46 -22.34 6.19 -7.80
CA SER A 46 -23.00 5.68 -9.01
C SER A 46 -22.50 6.45 -10.24
N PRO A 47 -22.60 5.92 -11.47
CA PRO A 47 -22.98 4.54 -11.81
C PRO A 47 -21.80 3.56 -11.69
N VAL A 48 -22.09 2.26 -11.81
CA VAL A 48 -21.04 1.25 -11.93
C VAL A 48 -20.31 1.44 -13.25
N HIS A 49 -19.00 1.65 -13.18
CA HIS A 49 -18.14 1.79 -14.36
C HIS A 49 -16.93 0.86 -14.30
N LYS A 50 -16.39 0.51 -15.46
CA LYS A 50 -15.21 -0.37 -15.57
C LYS A 50 -13.94 0.47 -15.40
N VAL A 51 -13.13 0.10 -14.42
CA VAL A 51 -11.83 0.71 -14.15
C VAL A 51 -10.74 -0.31 -14.44
N SER A 52 -9.68 0.14 -15.11
CA SER A 52 -8.48 -0.65 -15.36
C SER A 52 -7.33 -0.01 -14.60
N VAL A 53 -6.64 -0.79 -13.79
CA VAL A 53 -5.45 -0.35 -13.05
C VAL A 53 -4.27 -1.18 -13.52
N ASP A 54 -3.12 -0.52 -13.70
CA ASP A 54 -1.87 -1.21 -14.00
C ASP A 54 -1.35 -1.98 -12.78
N GLU A 55 -0.19 -2.62 -12.90
CA GLU A 55 0.38 -3.32 -11.75
C GLU A 55 0.97 -2.33 -10.72
N PHE A 56 0.77 -2.61 -9.45
CA PHE A 56 1.28 -1.79 -8.36
C PHE A 56 1.51 -2.61 -7.09
N TYR A 57 2.16 -2.00 -6.11
CA TYR A 57 2.30 -2.55 -4.77
C TYR A 57 1.33 -1.86 -3.83
N LEU A 58 0.61 -2.63 -3.02
CA LEU A 58 -0.33 -2.13 -2.02
C LEU A 58 0.13 -2.52 -0.61
N GLY A 59 0.10 -1.58 0.32
CA GLY A 59 0.33 -1.89 1.74
C GLY A 59 -0.72 -2.88 2.24
N VAL A 60 -0.29 -3.96 2.87
CA VAL A 60 -1.22 -4.99 3.40
C VAL A 60 -2.05 -4.42 4.55
N PHE A 61 -1.48 -3.48 5.29
CA PHE A 61 -2.10 -2.76 6.40
C PHE A 61 -1.90 -1.27 6.23
N GLU A 62 -2.73 -0.49 6.91
CA GLU A 62 -2.54 0.95 7.07
C GLU A 62 -1.20 1.22 7.79
N ALA A 63 -0.61 2.38 7.51
CA ALA A 63 0.63 2.79 8.17
C ALA A 63 0.38 2.93 9.67
N THR A 64 1.20 2.26 10.48
CA THR A 64 1.06 2.32 11.94
C THR A 64 1.66 3.59 12.50
N GLN A 65 1.27 3.95 13.72
CA GLN A 65 1.82 5.12 14.41
C GLN A 65 3.34 4.97 14.64
N GLU A 66 3.82 3.77 14.95
CA GLU A 66 5.26 3.51 15.06
C GLU A 66 5.99 3.78 13.73
N GLN A 67 5.42 3.34 12.61
CA GLN A 67 6.01 3.55 11.29
C GLN A 67 5.98 5.03 10.89
N TRP A 68 4.90 5.73 11.19
CA TRP A 68 4.72 7.16 10.96
C TRP A 68 5.78 7.99 11.69
N MET A 69 5.97 7.72 12.99
CA MET A 69 6.88 8.47 13.85
C MET A 69 8.36 8.29 13.50
N LYS A 70 8.72 7.36 12.59
CA LYS A 70 10.09 7.24 12.08
C LYS A 70 10.53 8.43 11.22
N PHE A 71 9.56 9.08 10.55
CA PHE A 71 9.82 10.17 9.60
C PHE A 71 9.12 11.46 9.99
N MET A 72 7.96 11.35 10.66
CA MET A 72 7.14 12.50 11.02
C MET A 72 7.25 12.80 12.52
N PRO A 73 7.54 14.05 12.91
CA PRO A 73 7.78 14.40 14.32
C PRO A 73 6.54 14.38 15.19
N ASN A 74 5.34 14.48 14.60
CA ASN A 74 4.08 14.60 15.33
C ASN A 74 3.11 13.46 14.99
N ASN A 75 2.40 12.97 16.01
CA ASN A 75 1.31 12.00 15.88
C ASN A 75 0.03 12.60 16.48
N HIS A 76 -0.97 12.86 15.63
CA HIS A 76 -2.25 13.47 16.02
C HIS A 76 -3.38 12.44 16.19
N SER A 77 -3.04 11.15 16.21
CA SER A 77 -4.02 10.09 16.37
C SER A 77 -4.77 10.23 17.70
N LYS A 78 -6.09 10.07 17.67
CA LYS A 78 -6.96 9.99 18.85
C LYS A 78 -6.77 8.66 19.57
N PHE A 79 -6.71 7.58 18.80
CA PHE A 79 -6.43 6.24 19.32
C PHE A 79 -4.94 6.06 19.37
N ILE A 80 -4.36 5.83 20.55
CA ILE A 80 -2.90 5.73 20.69
C ILE A 80 -2.48 4.27 20.80
N GLY A 81 -1.49 3.88 20.00
CA GLY A 81 -0.85 2.57 20.08
C GLY A 81 0.15 2.35 18.94
N SER A 82 1.31 1.75 19.23
CA SER A 82 2.39 1.55 18.23
C SER A 82 1.94 0.78 17.00
N SER A 83 1.11 -0.25 17.18
CA SER A 83 0.53 -1.08 16.12
C SER A 83 -0.85 -0.60 15.63
N GLN A 84 -1.34 0.54 16.11
CA GLN A 84 -2.58 1.14 15.63
C GLN A 84 -2.31 1.95 14.37
N PRO A 85 -3.27 2.05 13.44
CA PRO A 85 -3.14 2.93 12.29
C PRO A 85 -2.97 4.38 12.74
N VAL A 86 -2.17 5.13 11.98
CA VAL A 86 -2.11 6.58 12.15
C VAL A 86 -3.37 7.20 11.55
N GLU A 87 -4.00 8.10 12.29
CA GLU A 87 -5.22 8.78 11.85
C GLU A 87 -5.17 10.27 12.20
N ARG A 88 -6.18 11.05 11.77
CA ARG A 88 -6.19 12.53 11.88
C ARG A 88 -5.00 13.24 11.23
N ILE A 89 -4.47 12.67 10.16
CA ILE A 89 -3.44 13.31 9.34
C ILE A 89 -4.09 14.08 8.19
N SER A 90 -3.49 15.21 7.82
CA SER A 90 -3.91 15.92 6.61
C SER A 90 -3.36 15.24 5.35
N TRP A 91 -3.95 15.55 4.20
CA TRP A 91 -3.41 15.09 2.91
C TRP A 91 -1.98 15.58 2.67
N ASN A 92 -1.63 16.76 3.17
CA ASN A 92 -0.28 17.30 3.08
C ASN A 92 0.70 16.50 3.96
N ASP A 93 0.31 16.16 5.19
CA ASP A 93 1.15 15.33 6.07
C ASP A 93 1.42 13.96 5.42
N ALA A 94 0.40 13.36 4.80
CA ALA A 94 0.53 12.09 4.12
C ALA A 94 1.51 12.15 2.92
N LYS A 95 1.51 13.25 2.16
CA LYS A 95 2.53 13.47 1.12
C LYS A 95 3.93 13.65 1.71
N SER A 96 4.07 14.47 2.75
CA SER A 96 5.36 14.67 3.42
C SER A 96 5.92 13.35 3.93
N TYR A 97 5.08 12.49 4.52
CA TYR A 97 5.48 11.15 4.93
C TYR A 97 6.00 10.29 3.77
N ILE A 98 5.35 10.36 2.60
CA ILE A 98 5.78 9.64 1.39
C ILE A 98 7.13 10.17 0.87
N GLU A 99 7.31 11.48 0.86
CA GLU A 99 8.55 12.14 0.43
C GLU A 99 9.72 11.81 1.37
N GLU A 100 9.51 11.88 2.68
CA GLU A 100 10.52 11.59 3.70
C GLU A 100 10.90 10.10 3.77
N ASN A 101 9.97 9.20 3.48
CA ASN A 101 10.27 7.78 3.33
C ASN A 101 11.23 7.50 2.15
N LYS A 102 11.47 8.50 1.26
CA LYS A 102 12.42 8.44 0.12
C LYS A 102 12.33 7.15 -0.68
N SER A 103 11.14 6.55 -0.74
CA SER A 103 10.99 5.31 -1.46
C SER A 103 11.13 5.61 -2.96
N PRO A 104 11.89 4.79 -3.70
CA PRO A 104 11.95 4.89 -5.17
C PRO A 104 10.60 4.57 -5.83
N TRP A 105 9.63 4.13 -5.03
CA TRP A 105 8.27 3.85 -5.43
C TRP A 105 7.42 5.09 -5.26
N ILE A 106 6.70 5.46 -6.31
CA ILE A 106 5.67 6.48 -6.28
C ILE A 106 4.52 5.94 -5.43
N PHE A 107 4.54 6.19 -4.12
CA PHE A 107 3.36 5.99 -3.29
C PHE A 107 2.35 7.07 -3.68
N ARG A 108 1.27 6.65 -4.34
CA ARG A 108 0.09 7.49 -4.48
C ARG A 108 -0.81 7.19 -3.28
N LEU A 109 -1.30 8.25 -2.63
CA LEU A 109 -2.48 8.12 -1.77
C LEU A 109 -3.58 7.53 -2.63
N ASN A 110 -4.33 6.55 -2.14
CA ASN A 110 -5.43 5.94 -2.87
C ASN A 110 -6.48 7.02 -3.13
N ILE A 111 -6.39 7.66 -4.30
CA ILE A 111 -7.37 8.65 -4.74
C ILE A 111 -8.62 7.84 -5.09
N GLN A 112 -9.74 8.16 -4.47
CA GLN A 112 -11.03 7.61 -4.83
C GLN A 112 -11.42 8.24 -6.17
N THR A 113 -10.88 7.69 -7.25
CA THR A 113 -10.97 8.16 -8.64
C THR A 113 -10.51 9.59 -8.85
N GLU A 114 -9.30 9.75 -9.39
CA GLU A 114 -8.95 10.97 -10.12
C GLU A 114 -10.04 11.25 -11.18
N ARG A 115 -10.63 12.44 -11.10
CA ARG A 115 -11.02 13.21 -12.27
C ARG A 115 -9.98 14.29 -12.49
#